data_AF-A0A942Z453-F1
#
_entry.id   AF-A0A942Z453-F1
#
_cell.length_a   1.000
_cell.length_b   1.000
_cell.length_c   1.000
_cell.angle_alpha   90.00
_cell.angle_beta   90.00
_cell.angle_gamma   90.00
#
_symmetry.space_group_name_H-M   'P 1'
#
loop_
_entity.id
_entity.type
_entity.pdbx_description
1 polymer ?
#
loop_
_entity_poly.entity_id
_entity_poly.type
_entity_poly.pdbx_seq_one_letter_code
_entity_poly.pdbx_strand_id
1 'polypeptide(L)'
;MNIRNHYSGMARLYIHQSILYTIILTIVVLPCLKKTHIFPVIGTGIFILASIVYYFFRYLYFSFKVNALPRPHFAKQQGSVYFLIMPSPVSAYHWKLFSSNGICKFSIVAVTGKEKKSKIKATNSKKARVLRVMDHEKNMTCLAFKEKHSFHLYTEGNELLFSAKKQNKREFYGSNGLDRYQYKKMAYNFVVTKNGRKIMTISQGLMPTRLQKLFYASTPVVTFDSNIKDYERHFCLALFFR
;
A
#
# COMPACT_ATOMS: atom_id res chain seq x y z
N MET A 1 -13.29 4.10 5.82
CA MET A 1 -12.99 4.76 4.52
C MET A 1 -13.36 3.83 3.36
N ASN A 2 -13.88 4.37 2.25
CA ASN A 2 -14.43 3.62 1.11
C ASN A 2 -13.53 3.75 -0.15
N ILE A 3 -13.54 2.76 -1.04
CA ILE A 3 -12.98 2.79 -2.39
C ILE A 3 -13.38 4.04 -3.21
N ARG A 4 -14.59 4.58 -3.03
CA ARG A 4 -15.02 5.86 -3.63
C ARG A 4 -14.15 7.03 -3.18
N ASN A 5 -13.81 7.08 -1.88
CA ASN A 5 -12.93 8.13 -1.35
C ASN A 5 -11.50 7.95 -1.88
N HIS A 6 -11.06 6.71 -2.09
CA HIS A 6 -9.78 6.43 -2.72
C HIS A 6 -9.74 6.96 -4.17
N TYR A 7 -10.75 6.67 -4.99
CA TYR A 7 -10.78 7.17 -6.36
C TYR A 7 -10.99 8.68 -6.45
N SER A 8 -11.79 9.28 -5.57
CA SER A 8 -11.90 10.73 -5.46
C SER A 8 -10.56 11.38 -5.10
N GLY A 9 -9.78 10.75 -4.22
CA GLY A 9 -8.42 11.17 -3.89
C GLY A 9 -7.48 11.06 -5.09
N MET A 10 -7.54 9.96 -5.84
CA MET A 10 -6.73 9.79 -7.07
C MET A 10 -7.10 10.83 -8.13
N ALA A 11 -8.39 11.05 -8.39
CA ALA A 11 -8.85 12.07 -9.32
C ALA A 11 -8.29 13.46 -8.94
N ARG A 12 -8.39 13.84 -7.66
CA ARG A 12 -7.82 15.08 -7.15
C ARG A 12 -6.30 15.14 -7.36
N LEU A 13 -5.57 14.07 -7.09
CA LEU A 13 -4.12 14.04 -7.29
C LEU A 13 -3.75 14.25 -8.77
N TYR A 14 -4.44 13.58 -9.70
CA TYR A 14 -4.13 13.69 -11.13
C TYR A 14 -4.45 15.05 -11.73
N ILE A 15 -5.53 15.71 -11.29
CA ILE A 15 -5.80 17.08 -11.75
C ILE A 15 -4.73 18.06 -11.23
N HIS A 16 -4.28 17.91 -9.98
CA HIS A 16 -3.19 18.75 -9.44
C HIS A 16 -1.87 18.51 -10.20
N GLN A 17 -1.57 17.26 -10.56
CA GLN A 17 -0.40 16.95 -11.41
C GLN A 17 -0.54 17.60 -12.79
N SER A 18 -1.70 17.49 -13.44
CA SER A 18 -1.95 18.14 -14.73
C SER A 18 -1.75 19.66 -14.68
N ILE A 19 -2.25 20.30 -13.62
CA ILE A 19 -2.05 21.75 -13.39
C ILE A 19 -0.56 22.07 -13.20
N LEU A 20 0.15 21.30 -12.38
CA LEU A 20 1.58 21.51 -12.14
C LEU A 20 2.40 21.40 -13.43
N TYR A 21 2.16 20.39 -14.27
CA TYR A 21 2.85 20.26 -15.54
C TYR A 21 2.51 21.40 -16.51
N THR A 22 1.27 21.92 -16.47
CA THR A 22 0.88 23.10 -17.24
C THR A 22 1.66 24.34 -16.78
N ILE A 23 1.82 24.53 -15.47
CA ILE A 23 2.64 25.61 -14.90
C ILE A 23 4.10 25.48 -15.34
N ILE A 24 4.67 24.27 -15.28
CA ILE A 24 6.05 24.01 -15.73
C ILE A 24 6.20 24.31 -17.23
N LEU A 25 5.26 23.88 -18.06
CA LEU A 25 5.27 24.18 -19.50
C LEU A 25 5.29 25.69 -19.75
N THR A 26 4.40 26.43 -19.08
CA THR A 26 4.22 27.87 -19.32
C THR A 26 5.35 28.72 -18.75
N ILE A 27 5.85 28.41 -17.54
CA ILE A 27 6.84 29.24 -16.84
C ILE A 27 8.27 28.84 -17.18
N VAL A 28 8.54 27.56 -17.42
CA VAL A 28 9.91 27.06 -17.63
C VAL A 28 10.18 26.84 -19.11
N VAL A 29 9.34 26.04 -19.78
CA VAL A 29 9.64 25.59 -21.16
C VAL A 29 9.44 26.72 -22.17
N LEU A 30 8.32 27.44 -22.12
CA LEU A 30 8.00 28.49 -23.09
C LEU A 30 9.05 29.63 -23.10
N PRO A 31 9.52 30.16 -21.96
CA PRO A 31 10.55 31.20 -21.98
C PRO A 31 11.91 30.72 -22.47
N CYS A 32 12.23 29.43 -22.27
CA CYS A 32 13.48 28.83 -22.72
C CYS A 32 13.57 28.69 -24.25
N LEU A 33 12.44 28.65 -24.97
CA LEU A 33 12.40 28.57 -26.45
C LEU A 33 13.18 29.70 -27.12
N LYS A 34 13.27 30.88 -26.49
CA LYS A 34 13.97 32.05 -27.04
C LYS A 34 15.46 32.12 -26.70
N LYS A 35 15.93 31.36 -25.71
CA LYS A 35 17.27 31.54 -25.10
C LYS A 35 18.21 30.35 -25.28
N THR A 36 17.71 29.17 -25.67
CA THR A 36 18.48 27.93 -25.68
C THR A 36 18.33 27.19 -27.01
N HIS A 37 19.13 26.14 -27.23
CA HIS A 37 19.03 25.32 -28.42
C HIS A 37 17.60 24.77 -28.59
N ILE A 38 17.04 24.96 -29.79
CA ILE A 38 15.63 24.69 -30.09
C ILE A 38 15.25 23.21 -29.87
N PHE A 39 16.13 22.28 -30.25
CA PHE A 39 15.88 20.83 -30.19
C PHE A 39 15.56 20.28 -28.78
N PRO A 40 16.41 20.47 -27.75
CA PRO A 40 16.12 19.95 -26.41
C PRO A 40 14.87 20.58 -25.77
N VAL A 41 14.59 21.86 -26.06
CA VAL A 41 13.40 22.53 -25.53
C VAL A 41 12.12 21.97 -26.15
N ILE A 42 12.10 21.76 -27.47
CA ILE A 42 10.96 21.14 -28.16
C ILE A 42 10.72 19.72 -27.62
N GLY A 43 11.77 18.91 -27.49
CA GLY A 43 11.65 17.55 -26.94
C GLY A 43 11.07 17.54 -25.52
N THR A 44 11.55 18.44 -24.67
CA THR A 44 11.04 18.61 -23.29
C THR A 44 9.58 19.09 -23.28
N GLY A 45 9.21 20.01 -24.18
CA GLY A 45 7.84 20.50 -24.34
C GLY A 45 6.87 19.40 -24.76
N ILE A 46 7.25 18.58 -25.75
CA ILE A 46 6.45 17.43 -26.20
C ILE A 46 6.27 16.43 -25.05
N PHE A 47 7.33 16.13 -24.31
CA PHE A 47 7.25 15.22 -23.16
C PHE A 47 6.30 15.73 -22.06
N ILE A 48 6.38 17.02 -21.73
CA ILE A 48 5.49 17.64 -20.75
C ILE A 48 4.05 17.64 -21.26
N LEU A 49 3.82 17.98 -22.53
CA LEU A 49 2.48 17.95 -23.13
C LEU A 49 1.88 16.54 -23.09
N ALA A 50 2.65 15.52 -23.47
CA ALA A 50 2.23 14.12 -23.37
C ALA A 50 1.90 13.72 -21.92
N SER A 51 2.67 14.22 -20.95
CA SER A 51 2.42 14.02 -19.53
C SER A 51 1.10 14.68 -19.08
N ILE A 52 0.82 15.92 -19.51
CA ILE A 52 -0.45 16.62 -19.24
C ILE A 52 -1.62 15.80 -19.76
N VAL A 53 -1.57 15.40 -21.04
CA VAL A 53 -2.62 14.60 -21.68
C VAL A 53 -2.84 13.28 -20.92
N TYR A 54 -1.75 12.57 -20.57
CA TYR A 54 -1.82 11.35 -19.79
C TYR A 54 -2.51 11.54 -18.43
N TYR A 55 -2.11 12.55 -17.65
CA TYR A 55 -2.69 12.82 -16.34
C TYR A 55 -4.14 13.31 -16.43
N PHE A 56 -4.48 14.05 -17.47
CA PHE A 56 -5.86 14.47 -17.72
C PHE A 56 -6.77 13.28 -18.03
N PHE A 57 -6.36 12.36 -18.90
CA PHE A 57 -7.12 11.13 -19.16
C PHE A 57 -7.24 10.26 -17.91
N ARG A 58 -6.19 10.17 -17.08
CA ARG A 58 -6.28 9.51 -15.77
C ARG A 58 -7.32 10.19 -14.88
N TYR A 59 -7.30 11.52 -14.77
CA TYR A 59 -8.31 12.27 -14.02
C TYR A 59 -9.73 11.94 -14.48
N LEU A 60 -10.00 11.99 -15.79
CA LEU A 60 -11.32 11.66 -16.35
C LEU A 60 -11.73 10.23 -16.00
N TYR A 61 -10.82 9.27 -16.16
CA TYR A 61 -11.06 7.87 -15.79
C TYR A 61 -11.50 7.74 -14.32
N PHE A 62 -10.75 8.34 -13.39
CA PHE A 62 -11.06 8.23 -11.96
C PHE A 62 -12.34 8.98 -11.59
N SER A 63 -12.59 10.14 -12.20
CA SER A 63 -13.81 10.92 -12.01
C SER A 63 -15.04 10.13 -12.45
N PHE A 64 -15.00 9.55 -13.65
CA PHE A 64 -16.07 8.70 -14.15
C PHE A 64 -16.28 7.48 -13.26
N LYS A 65 -15.20 6.81 -12.85
CA LYS A 65 -15.28 5.62 -11.97
C LYS A 65 -15.93 5.97 -10.63
N VAL A 66 -15.62 7.11 -10.02
CA VAL A 66 -16.25 7.58 -8.76
C VAL A 66 -17.77 7.70 -8.88
N ASN A 67 -18.25 8.10 -10.05
CA ASN A 67 -19.68 8.29 -10.32
C ASN A 67 -20.38 6.98 -10.70
N ALA A 68 -19.68 6.08 -11.40
CA ALA A 68 -20.20 4.78 -11.82
C ALA A 68 -20.16 3.71 -10.70
N LEU A 69 -19.45 3.97 -9.60
CA LEU A 69 -19.37 3.01 -8.50
C LEU A 69 -20.71 2.87 -7.76
N PRO A 70 -21.17 1.63 -7.51
CA PRO A 70 -22.31 1.43 -6.64
C PRO A 70 -21.99 1.92 -5.23
N ARG A 71 -23.00 2.39 -4.50
CA ARG A 71 -22.84 2.71 -3.08
C ARG A 71 -22.41 1.43 -2.36
N PRO A 72 -21.40 1.47 -1.48
CA PRO A 72 -20.96 0.29 -0.77
C PRO A 72 -22.11 -0.23 0.09
N HIS A 73 -22.52 -1.48 -0.12
CA HIS A 73 -23.42 -2.14 0.80
C HIS A 73 -22.62 -2.65 2.00
N PHE A 74 -23.01 -2.22 3.20
CA PHE A 74 -22.48 -2.70 4.48
C PHE A 74 -23.02 -4.09 4.86
N ALA A 75 -23.34 -4.94 3.88
CA ALA A 75 -23.74 -6.30 4.17
C ALA A 75 -22.54 -7.05 4.76
N LYS A 76 -22.73 -7.69 5.93
CA LYS A 76 -21.77 -8.60 6.56
C LYS A 76 -21.58 -9.82 5.65
N GLN A 77 -20.73 -9.73 4.64
CA GLN A 77 -20.29 -10.92 3.91
C GLN A 77 -19.29 -11.70 4.79
N GLN A 78 -19.78 -12.74 5.44
CA GLN A 78 -18.99 -13.85 5.96
C GLN A 78 -18.64 -14.76 4.78
N GLY A 79 -17.48 -14.55 4.17
CA GLY A 79 -17.00 -15.44 3.11
C GLY A 79 -15.64 -15.01 2.60
N SER A 80 -14.64 -15.87 2.87
CA SER A 80 -13.21 -15.79 2.56
C SER A 80 -12.51 -14.42 2.79
N VAL A 81 -11.51 -14.42 3.66
CA VAL A 81 -10.73 -13.23 4.06
C VAL A 81 -9.75 -12.85 2.95
N TYR A 82 -10.28 -12.37 1.82
CA TYR A 82 -9.48 -11.79 0.75
C TYR A 82 -9.64 -10.27 0.69
N PHE A 83 -8.52 -9.59 0.44
CA PHE A 83 -8.44 -8.15 0.35
C PHE A 83 -7.72 -7.72 -0.92
N LEU A 84 -8.03 -6.52 -1.39
CA LEU A 84 -7.49 -5.94 -2.61
C LEU A 84 -6.50 -4.84 -2.24
N ILE A 85 -5.24 -4.99 -2.63
CA ILE A 85 -4.18 -4.02 -2.33
C ILE A 85 -4.19 -2.92 -3.38
N MET A 86 -4.29 -1.66 -2.94
CA MET A 86 -4.12 -0.50 -3.80
C MET A 86 -3.15 0.52 -3.19
N PRO A 87 -2.35 1.21 -4.01
CA PRO A 87 -1.53 2.32 -3.53
C PRO A 87 -2.44 3.43 -3.00
N SER A 88 -2.02 4.17 -1.98
CA SER A 88 -2.83 5.29 -1.50
C SER A 88 -2.64 6.54 -2.38
N PRO A 89 -3.70 7.35 -2.60
CA PRO A 89 -3.58 8.65 -3.26
C PRO A 89 -2.92 9.71 -2.37
N VAL A 90 -2.90 9.49 -1.05
CA VAL A 90 -2.30 10.40 -0.08
C VAL A 90 -0.89 9.91 0.23
N SER A 91 0.12 10.78 0.08
CA SER A 91 1.54 10.49 0.35
C SER A 91 1.81 9.98 1.77
N ALA A 92 0.97 10.36 2.73
CA ALA A 92 1.02 9.89 4.11
C ALA A 92 0.71 8.40 4.28
N TYR A 93 0.12 7.73 3.30
CA TYR A 93 -0.10 6.27 3.33
C TYR A 93 0.58 5.64 2.12
N HIS A 94 1.13 4.44 2.29
CA HIS A 94 1.70 3.72 1.15
C HIS A 94 0.65 2.84 0.49
N TRP A 95 -0.08 2.05 1.29
CA TRP A 95 -0.97 1.03 0.75
C TRP A 95 -2.24 0.90 1.59
N LYS A 96 -3.33 0.58 0.91
CA LYS A 96 -4.65 0.36 1.49
C LYS A 96 -5.19 -0.98 0.99
N LEU A 97 -5.78 -1.74 1.90
CA LEU A 97 -6.39 -3.03 1.60
C LEU A 97 -7.91 -2.90 1.73
N PHE A 98 -8.61 -3.24 0.66
CA PHE A 98 -10.07 -3.15 0.60
C PHE A 98 -10.69 -4.54 0.60
N SER A 99 -11.80 -4.73 1.31
CA SER A 99 -12.63 -5.92 1.16
C SER A 99 -13.38 -5.90 -0.18
N SER A 100 -13.97 -7.04 -0.54
CA SER A 100 -14.78 -7.23 -1.75
C SER A 100 -15.88 -6.18 -1.94
N ASN A 101 -16.43 -5.63 -0.86
CA ASN A 101 -17.45 -4.59 -0.86
C ASN A 101 -16.91 -3.14 -0.97
N GLY A 102 -15.59 -2.96 -1.15
CA GLY A 102 -14.98 -1.64 -1.28
C GLY A 102 -14.72 -0.91 0.03
N ILE A 103 -14.87 -1.57 1.18
CA ILE A 103 -14.52 -0.98 2.49
C ILE A 103 -13.01 -1.17 2.74
N CYS A 104 -12.33 -0.09 3.12
CA CYS A 104 -10.93 -0.16 3.53
C CYS A 104 -10.82 -0.84 4.89
N LYS A 105 -10.13 -1.97 4.95
CA LYS A 105 -9.92 -2.78 6.15
C LYS A 105 -8.55 -2.56 6.77
N PHE A 106 -7.51 -2.45 5.94
CA PHE A 106 -6.17 -2.10 6.43
C PHE A 106 -5.61 -0.86 5.74
N SER A 107 -4.85 -0.06 6.50
CA SER A 107 -4.00 1.01 5.96
C SER A 107 -2.57 0.83 6.46
N ILE A 108 -1.60 1.02 5.57
CA ILE A 108 -0.18 0.82 5.86
C ILE A 108 0.59 2.09 5.53
N VAL A 109 1.34 2.58 6.51
CA VAL A 109 2.06 3.85 6.50
C VAL A 109 3.51 3.61 6.88
N ALA A 110 4.48 4.21 6.17
CA ALA A 110 5.83 4.27 6.71
C ALA A 110 5.94 5.47 7.65
N VAL A 111 6.41 5.20 8.86
CA VAL A 111 6.66 6.24 9.85
C VAL A 111 8.04 6.83 9.56
N THR A 112 8.10 8.15 9.35
CA THR A 112 9.33 8.88 8.97
C THR A 112 9.58 10.08 9.88
N GLY A 113 10.74 10.73 9.73
CA GLY A 113 11.04 11.99 10.43
C GLY A 113 11.12 11.89 11.95
N LYS A 114 10.58 12.92 12.63
CA LYS A 114 10.61 13.06 14.11
C LYS A 114 9.80 11.95 14.80
N GLU A 115 8.65 11.59 14.24
CA GLU A 115 7.79 10.52 14.78
C GLU A 115 8.50 9.16 14.78
N LYS A 116 9.25 8.86 13.72
CA LYS A 116 10.08 7.64 13.69
C LYS A 116 11.11 7.64 14.83
N LYS A 117 11.78 8.76 15.07
CA LYS A 117 12.80 8.86 16.12
C LYS A 117 12.19 8.69 17.51
N SER A 118 11.02 9.28 17.78
CA SER A 118 10.35 9.13 19.08
C SER A 118 9.90 7.69 19.34
N LYS A 119 9.33 7.02 18.33
CA LYS A 119 8.89 5.62 18.46
C LYS A 119 10.06 4.65 18.65
N ILE A 120 11.16 4.85 17.92
CA ILE A 120 12.41 4.06 18.11
C ILE A 120 12.96 4.24 19.52
N LYS A 121 12.96 5.46 20.07
CA LYS A 121 13.39 5.72 21.45
C LYS A 121 12.48 5.04 22.47
N ALA A 122 11.16 5.08 22.26
CA ALA A 122 10.19 4.50 23.18
C ALA A 122 10.26 2.97 23.27
N THR A 123 10.60 2.30 22.16
CA THR A 123 10.66 0.82 22.10
C THR A 123 12.08 0.26 22.25
N ASN A 124 13.08 1.10 22.56
CA ASN A 124 14.50 0.72 22.60
C ASN A 124 15.01 0.01 21.33
N SER A 125 14.32 0.20 20.19
CA SER A 125 14.68 -0.44 18.92
C SER A 125 15.89 0.27 18.30
N LYS A 126 16.71 -0.44 17.52
CA LYS A 126 17.88 0.13 16.83
C LYS A 126 17.60 0.31 15.35
N LYS A 127 17.97 1.47 14.76
CA LYS A 127 17.91 1.82 13.31
C LYS A 127 16.87 0.99 12.51
N ALA A 128 15.62 1.01 12.95
CA ALA A 128 14.57 0.17 12.37
C ALA A 128 13.89 0.89 11.19
N ARG A 129 13.38 0.12 10.22
CA ARG A 129 12.31 0.61 9.35
C ARG A 129 11.00 0.42 10.12
N VAL A 130 10.21 1.48 10.23
CA VAL A 130 8.98 1.49 11.03
C VAL A 130 7.78 1.61 10.09
N LEU A 131 6.90 0.63 10.14
CA LEU A 131 5.62 0.64 9.43
C LEU A 131 4.49 0.68 10.45
N ARG A 132 3.52 1.56 10.28
CA ARG A 132 2.25 1.54 10.99
C ARG A 132 1.24 0.77 10.15
N VAL A 133 0.66 -0.28 10.72
CA VAL A 133 -0.41 -1.08 10.13
C VAL A 133 -1.66 -0.83 10.96
N MET A 134 -2.69 -0.26 10.35
CA MET A 134 -3.97 0.04 10.99
C MET A 134 -5.04 -0.92 10.47
N ASP A 135 -5.70 -1.62 11.38
CA ASP A 135 -6.92 -2.41 11.15
C ASP A 135 -8.14 -1.55 11.53
N HIS A 136 -8.87 -1.09 10.52
CA HIS A 136 -10.03 -0.21 10.69
C HIS A 136 -11.27 -0.94 11.17
N GLU A 137 -11.33 -2.27 11.01
CA GLU A 137 -12.46 -3.06 11.50
C GLU A 137 -12.35 -3.32 13.00
N LYS A 138 -11.13 -3.62 13.46
CA LYS A 138 -10.85 -3.89 14.88
C LYS A 138 -10.44 -2.66 15.67
N ASN A 139 -10.34 -1.51 15.01
CA ASN A 139 -9.78 -0.28 15.57
C ASN A 139 -8.41 -0.53 16.24
N MET A 140 -7.57 -1.33 15.60
CA MET A 140 -6.27 -1.75 16.15
C MET A 140 -5.14 -1.17 15.30
N THR A 141 -4.16 -0.57 15.96
CA THR A 141 -2.96 -0.02 15.32
C THR A 141 -1.72 -0.74 15.84
N CYS A 142 -0.94 -1.30 14.92
CA CYS A 142 0.34 -1.92 15.25
C CYS A 142 1.50 -1.17 14.60
N LEU A 143 2.61 -1.07 15.32
CA LEU A 143 3.89 -0.57 14.84
C LEU A 143 4.82 -1.76 14.59
N ALA A 144 5.16 -1.96 13.33
CA ALA A 144 6.13 -2.95 12.88
C ALA A 144 7.52 -2.33 12.79
N PHE A 145 8.40 -2.78 13.67
CA PHE A 145 9.82 -2.43 13.69
C PHE A 145 10.59 -3.55 13.05
N LYS A 146 11.25 -3.22 11.94
CA LYS A 146 12.10 -4.14 11.24
C LYS A 146 13.54 -3.71 11.36
N GLU A 147 14.31 -4.54 12.05
CA GLU A 147 15.74 -4.39 12.23
C GLU A 147 16.50 -5.32 11.27
N LYS A 148 17.83 -5.29 11.35
CA LYS A 148 18.70 -6.12 10.51
C LYS A 148 18.48 -7.62 10.76
N HIS A 149 18.28 -7.99 12.02
CA HIS A 149 18.24 -9.38 12.51
C HIS A 149 16.96 -9.75 13.26
N SER A 150 16.03 -8.82 13.42
CA SER A 150 14.78 -9.05 14.13
C SER A 150 13.62 -8.26 13.52
N PHE A 151 12.42 -8.68 13.90
CA PHE A 151 11.18 -8.04 13.57
C PHE A 151 10.32 -8.00 14.84
N HIS A 152 9.80 -6.84 15.20
CA HIS A 152 8.98 -6.65 16.38
C HIS A 152 7.67 -5.94 15.99
N LEU A 153 6.56 -6.41 16.54
CA LEU A 153 5.27 -5.74 16.48
C LEU A 153 4.94 -5.20 17.86
N TYR A 154 4.63 -3.91 17.92
CA TYR A 154 4.12 -3.26 19.12
C TYR A 154 2.70 -2.75 18.90
N THR A 155 1.92 -2.66 19.96
CA THR A 155 0.70 -1.83 19.97
C THR A 155 1.07 -0.35 19.85
N GLU A 156 0.08 0.51 19.64
CA GLU A 156 0.28 1.96 19.68
C GLU A 156 0.77 2.47 21.04
N GLY A 157 0.38 1.77 22.13
CA GLY A 157 0.84 1.96 23.50
C GLY A 157 2.24 1.41 23.81
N ASN A 158 2.99 0.94 22.80
CA ASN A 158 4.33 0.36 22.92
C ASN A 158 4.40 -0.99 23.67
N GLU A 159 3.31 -1.75 23.74
CA GLU A 159 3.34 -3.12 24.26
C GLU A 159 3.79 -4.09 23.17
N LEU A 160 4.72 -5.00 23.48
CA LEU A 160 5.23 -5.97 22.52
C LEU A 160 4.18 -7.08 22.27
N LEU A 161 3.62 -7.13 21.06
CA LEU A 161 2.67 -8.17 20.66
C LEU A 161 3.35 -9.41 20.08
N PHE A 162 4.44 -9.20 19.34
CA PHE A 162 5.10 -10.27 18.62
C PHE A 162 6.55 -9.92 18.34
N SER A 163 7.43 -10.91 18.42
CA SER A 163 8.83 -10.77 18.10
C SER A 163 9.28 -11.97 17.28
N ALA A 164 10.09 -11.74 16.26
CA ALA A 164 10.70 -12.78 15.46
C ALA A 164 12.15 -12.48 15.15
N LYS A 165 13.03 -13.46 15.34
CA LYS A 165 14.45 -13.39 14.99
C LYS A 165 14.65 -13.90 13.58
N LYS A 166 15.39 -13.15 12.78
CA LYS A 166 15.70 -13.51 11.40
C LYS A 166 16.82 -14.57 11.39
N GLN A 167 16.54 -15.73 10.83
CA GLN A 167 17.54 -16.77 10.59
C GLN A 167 18.27 -16.51 9.27
N ASN A 168 17.49 -16.38 8.20
CA ASN A 168 17.99 -16.23 6.83
C ASN A 168 17.30 -15.07 6.12
N LYS A 169 17.69 -14.79 4.87
CA LYS A 169 17.09 -13.69 4.07
C LYS A 169 15.57 -13.78 3.99
N ARG A 170 15.02 -15.00 4.00
CA ARG A 170 13.60 -15.32 3.76
C ARG A 170 12.88 -15.98 4.94
N GLU A 171 13.50 -16.01 6.12
CA GLU A 171 13.07 -16.86 7.22
C GLU A 171 13.25 -16.18 8.57
N PHE A 172 12.23 -16.36 9.43
CA PHE A 172 12.17 -15.83 10.78
C PHE A 172 11.64 -16.90 11.75
N TYR A 173 12.17 -16.94 12.96
CA TYR A 173 11.64 -17.73 14.06
C TYR A 173 10.95 -16.81 15.05
N GLY A 174 9.72 -17.14 15.44
CA GLY A 174 9.00 -16.45 16.50
C GLY A 174 9.74 -16.54 17.83
N SER A 175 9.43 -15.64 18.75
CA SER A 175 10.02 -15.59 20.09
C SER A 175 9.85 -16.88 20.90
N ASN A 176 8.82 -17.68 20.60
CA ASN A 176 8.60 -19.00 21.19
C ASN A 176 9.56 -20.08 20.67
N GLY A 177 10.39 -19.80 19.67
CA GLY A 177 11.31 -20.76 19.03
C GLY A 177 10.62 -21.83 18.17
N LEU A 178 9.33 -22.09 18.39
CA LEU A 178 8.54 -23.11 17.71
C LEU A 178 7.97 -22.63 16.36
N ASP A 179 7.64 -21.34 16.27
CA ASP A 179 7.00 -20.80 15.07
C ASP A 179 8.02 -20.40 14.01
N ARG A 180 8.08 -21.15 12.92
CA ARG A 180 8.95 -20.89 11.76
C ARG A 180 8.17 -20.19 10.66
N TYR A 181 8.47 -18.93 10.42
CA TYR A 181 7.89 -18.11 9.35
C TYR A 181 8.83 -18.04 8.15
N GLN A 182 8.32 -18.36 6.96
CA GLN A 182 9.07 -18.25 5.71
C GLN A 182 8.28 -17.45 4.70
N TYR A 183 8.99 -16.74 3.81
CA TYR A 183 8.33 -16.05 2.70
C TYR A 183 9.04 -16.29 1.37
N LYS A 184 8.24 -16.45 0.31
CA LYS A 184 8.71 -16.65 -1.06
C LYS A 184 8.09 -15.59 -1.97
N LYS A 185 8.95 -14.83 -2.65
CA LYS A 185 8.56 -13.88 -3.70
C LYS A 185 8.82 -14.52 -5.06
N MET A 186 7.76 -14.69 -5.85
CA MET A 186 7.77 -15.12 -7.25
C MET A 186 7.35 -13.92 -8.12
N ALA A 187 7.33 -14.09 -9.45
CA ALA A 187 6.98 -13.03 -10.39
C ALA A 187 5.60 -12.41 -10.10
N TYR A 188 4.57 -13.24 -9.91
CA TYR A 188 3.19 -12.80 -9.71
C TYR A 188 2.64 -13.12 -8.32
N ASN A 189 3.41 -13.80 -7.47
CA ASN A 189 2.94 -14.29 -6.18
C ASN A 189 3.92 -13.98 -5.04
N PHE A 190 3.40 -13.62 -3.89
CA PHE A 190 4.13 -13.54 -2.63
C PHE A 190 3.42 -14.41 -1.60
N VAL A 191 4.10 -15.42 -1.06
CA VAL A 191 3.52 -16.39 -0.12
C VAL A 191 4.27 -16.32 1.19
N VAL A 192 3.55 -16.29 2.30
CA VAL A 192 4.09 -16.46 3.66
C VAL A 192 3.55 -17.77 4.22
N THR A 193 4.44 -18.58 4.77
CA THR A 193 4.13 -19.85 5.42
C THR A 193 4.57 -19.84 6.87
N LYS A 194 3.77 -20.45 7.76
CA LYS A 194 4.11 -20.77 9.15
C LYS A 194 4.20 -22.29 9.28
N ASN A 195 5.34 -22.82 9.70
CA ASN A 195 5.56 -24.26 9.88
C ASN A 195 5.14 -25.08 8.64
N GLY A 196 5.43 -24.56 7.43
CA GLY A 196 5.04 -25.17 6.15
C GLY A 196 3.62 -24.87 5.67
N ARG A 197 2.70 -24.43 6.54
CA ARG A 197 1.33 -24.05 6.16
C ARG A 197 1.27 -22.62 5.63
N LYS A 198 0.59 -22.38 4.51
CA LYS A 198 0.39 -21.03 3.98
C LYS A 198 -0.53 -20.24 4.90
N ILE A 199 -0.08 -19.06 5.33
CA ILE A 199 -0.85 -18.16 6.20
C ILE A 199 -1.25 -16.87 5.48
N MET A 200 -0.48 -16.45 4.48
CA MET A 200 -0.82 -15.33 3.61
C MET A 200 -0.36 -15.60 2.18
N THR A 201 -1.18 -15.27 1.19
CA THR A 201 -0.77 -15.23 -0.22
C THR A 201 -1.22 -13.92 -0.85
N ILE A 202 -0.32 -13.26 -1.57
CA ILE A 202 -0.62 -12.12 -2.42
C ILE A 202 -0.41 -12.58 -3.85
N SER A 203 -1.46 -12.56 -4.66
CA SER A 203 -1.42 -12.98 -6.06
C SER A 203 -1.81 -11.83 -6.98
N GLN A 204 -1.08 -11.70 -8.08
CA GLN A 204 -1.41 -10.85 -9.21
C GLN A 204 -1.97 -11.75 -10.31
N GLY A 205 -3.17 -11.44 -10.79
CA GLY A 205 -3.86 -12.25 -11.79
C GLY A 205 -5.17 -11.62 -12.22
N LEU A 206 -5.90 -12.34 -13.07
CA LEU A 206 -7.21 -11.91 -13.54
C LEU A 206 -8.21 -11.93 -12.38
N MET A 207 -8.66 -10.75 -11.99
CA MET A 207 -9.67 -10.59 -10.98
C MET A 207 -11.05 -11.10 -11.45
N PRO A 208 -11.88 -11.70 -10.59
CA PRO A 208 -13.26 -12.03 -10.91
C PRO A 208 -14.06 -10.81 -11.41
N THR A 209 -14.88 -10.98 -12.44
CA THR A 209 -15.67 -9.91 -13.10
C THR A 209 -16.52 -9.10 -12.12
N ARG A 210 -17.06 -9.73 -11.07
CA ARG A 210 -17.81 -9.05 -10.01
C ARG A 210 -16.98 -7.97 -9.29
N LEU A 211 -15.71 -8.25 -9.03
CA LEU A 211 -14.80 -7.33 -8.36
C LEU A 211 -14.22 -6.28 -9.33
N GLN A 212 -14.11 -6.59 -10.63
CA GLN A 212 -13.69 -5.64 -11.66
C GLN A 212 -14.64 -4.43 -11.79
N LYS A 213 -15.90 -4.58 -11.36
CA LYS A 213 -16.83 -3.44 -11.24
C LYS A 213 -16.30 -2.39 -10.27
N LEU A 214 -15.66 -2.83 -9.18
CA LEU A 214 -15.17 -1.98 -8.10
C LEU A 214 -13.68 -1.64 -8.21
N PHE A 215 -12.88 -2.53 -8.77
CA PHE A 215 -11.41 -2.48 -8.78
C PHE A 215 -10.83 -2.71 -10.18
N TYR A 216 -9.55 -2.41 -10.38
CA TYR A 216 -8.85 -2.72 -11.63
C TYR A 216 -8.66 -4.23 -11.78
N ALA A 217 -8.72 -4.75 -13.01
CA ALA A 217 -8.59 -6.18 -13.28
C ALA A 217 -7.26 -6.79 -12.79
N SER A 218 -6.19 -5.99 -12.72
CA SER A 218 -4.86 -6.41 -12.27
C SER A 218 -4.55 -6.07 -10.80
N THR A 219 -5.55 -5.66 -10.00
CA THR A 219 -5.31 -5.32 -8.59
C THR A 219 -4.90 -6.59 -7.82
N PRO A 220 -3.75 -6.58 -7.11
CA PRO A 220 -3.31 -7.74 -6.34
C PRO A 220 -4.31 -8.14 -5.25
N VAL A 221 -4.52 -9.45 -5.09
CA VAL A 221 -5.40 -10.03 -4.08
C VAL A 221 -4.55 -10.62 -2.96
N VAL A 222 -4.77 -10.15 -1.73
CA VAL A 222 -4.27 -10.74 -0.49
C VAL A 222 -5.29 -11.75 -0.02
N THR A 223 -4.82 -12.92 0.37
CA THR A 223 -5.63 -13.95 1.02
C THR A 223 -4.94 -14.33 2.32
N PHE A 224 -5.73 -14.45 3.38
CA PHE A 224 -5.27 -14.94 4.67
C PHE A 224 -5.88 -16.30 4.96
N ASP A 225 -5.13 -17.14 5.66
CA ASP A 225 -5.69 -18.36 6.27
C ASP A 225 -6.78 -17.98 7.29
N SER A 226 -7.87 -18.74 7.36
CA SER A 226 -9.00 -18.44 8.24
C SER A 226 -8.61 -18.43 9.71
N ASN A 227 -7.61 -19.25 10.09
CA ASN A 227 -7.20 -19.46 11.47
C ASN A 227 -5.97 -18.63 11.84
N ILE A 228 -5.55 -17.70 10.98
CA ILE A 228 -4.43 -16.82 11.26
C ILE A 228 -4.78 -15.88 12.43
N LYS A 229 -3.83 -15.70 13.35
CA LYS A 229 -4.00 -14.75 14.46
C LYS A 229 -3.85 -13.31 13.97
N ASP A 230 -4.43 -12.36 14.71
CA ASP A 230 -4.44 -10.95 14.28
C ASP A 230 -3.04 -10.36 14.16
N TYR A 231 -2.17 -10.60 15.15
CA TYR A 231 -0.78 -10.12 15.07
C TYR A 231 -0.03 -10.72 13.88
N GLU A 232 -0.35 -11.96 13.47
CA GLU A 232 0.27 -12.61 12.31
C GLU A 232 -0.17 -11.94 11.01
N ARG A 233 -1.42 -11.46 10.91
CA ARG A 233 -1.86 -10.65 9.75
C ARG A 233 -1.02 -9.38 9.63
N HIS A 234 -0.83 -8.67 10.73
CA HIS A 234 -0.03 -7.45 10.78
C HIS A 234 1.44 -7.71 10.42
N PHE A 235 2.00 -8.81 10.95
CA PHE A 235 3.35 -9.26 10.62
C PHE A 235 3.50 -9.55 9.13
N CYS A 236 2.60 -10.33 8.55
CA CYS A 236 2.65 -10.71 7.14
C CYS A 236 2.53 -9.50 6.21
N LEU A 237 1.64 -8.55 6.52
CA LEU A 237 1.49 -7.32 5.75
C LEU A 237 2.77 -6.49 5.79
N ALA A 238 3.32 -6.25 6.98
CA ALA A 238 4.54 -5.48 7.13
C ALA A 238 5.77 -6.18 6.52
N LEU A 239 5.78 -7.50 6.43
CA LEU A 239 6.81 -8.28 5.75
C LEU A 239 6.80 -8.04 4.23
N PHE A 240 5.62 -7.91 3.61
CA PHE A 240 5.47 -7.68 2.18
C PHE A 240 5.93 -6.27 1.76
N PHE A 241 5.58 -5.24 2.52
CA PHE A 241 5.95 -3.83 2.23
C PHE A 241 7.40 -3.47 2.64
N ARG A 242 8.28 -4.48 2.59
CA ARG A 242 9.68 -4.48 3.02
C ARG A 242 10.54 -3.43 2.34
#